data_AF-A0A151UD37-F1
#
_entry.id   AF-A0A151UD37-F1
#
_cell.length_a   1.000
_cell.length_b   1.000
_cell.length_c   1.000
_cell.angle_alpha   90.00
_cell.angle_beta   90.00
_cell.angle_gamma   90.00
#
_symmetry.space_group_name_H-M   'P 1'
#
loop_
_entity.id
_entity.type
_entity.pdbx_description
1 polymer ?
#
loop_
_entity_poly.entity_id
_entity_poly.type
_entity_poly.pdbx_seq_one_letter_code
_entity_poly.pdbx_strand_id
1 'polypeptide(L)' 'RKPIEFDPIPMSYTKLFPLLLQNTLVVPCPIKPVEPPYPRGYDVNVKCDYHAGAIGHSLENCKALKIKV' A
#
# COMPACT_ATOMS: atom_id res chain seq x y z
N ARG A 1 -4.32 -16.79 11.81
CA ARG A 1 -5.21 -15.65 11.45
C ARG A 1 -5.85 -15.99 10.11
N LYS A 2 -7.18 -15.88 9.97
CA LYS A 2 -7.84 -16.05 8.67
C LYS A 2 -7.34 -14.94 7.72
N PRO A 3 -6.95 -15.25 6.48
CA PRO A 3 -6.63 -14.23 5.49
C PRO A 3 -7.84 -13.31 5.32
N ILE A 4 -7.59 -12.00 5.28
CA ILE A 4 -8.63 -11.06 4.83
C ILE A 4 -8.71 -11.25 3.33
N GLU A 5 -9.86 -11.69 2.86
CA GLU A 5 -10.20 -11.76 1.45
C GLU A 5 -10.79 -10.41 1.07
N PHE A 6 -10.20 -9.78 0.05
CA PHE A 6 -10.69 -8.51 -0.48
C PHE A 6 -11.40 -8.81 -1.79
N ASP A 7 -12.57 -8.19 -1.99
CA ASP A 7 -13.26 -8.29 -3.27
C ASP A 7 -12.37 -7.73 -4.39
N PRO A 8 -12.34 -8.38 -5.57
CA PRO A 8 -11.51 -7.92 -6.67
C PRO A 8 -12.03 -6.58 -7.20
N ILE A 9 -11.14 -5.60 -7.22
CA ILE A 9 -11.39 -4.30 -7.85
C ILE A 9 -11.10 -4.44 -9.36
N PRO A 10 -11.91 -3.84 -10.25
CA PRO A 10 -11.71 -3.95 -11.70
C PRO A 10 -10.47 -3.21 -12.24
N MET A 11 -9.61 -2.67 -11.37
CA MET A 11 -8.37 -1.97 -11.74
C MET A 11 -7.28 -2.15 -10.68
N SER A 12 -6.03 -1.88 -11.07
CA SER A 12 -4.88 -1.95 -10.18
C SER A 12 -4.88 -0.81 -9.14
N TYR A 13 -4.31 -1.06 -7.96
CA TYR A 13 -4.19 -0.05 -6.91
C TYR A 13 -3.30 1.13 -7.34
N THR A 14 -2.33 0.88 -8.22
CA THR A 14 -1.52 1.90 -8.90
C THR A 14 -2.34 2.87 -9.74
N LYS A 15 -3.41 2.42 -10.40
CA LYS A 15 -4.33 3.31 -11.14
C LYS A 15 -5.38 3.93 -10.23
N LEU A 16 -5.84 3.18 -9.24
CA LEU A 16 -6.88 3.61 -8.31
C LEU A 16 -6.40 4.72 -7.35
N PHE A 17 -5.19 4.57 -6.80
CA PHE A 17 -4.69 5.44 -5.73
C PHE A 17 -4.67 6.94 -6.11
N PRO A 18 -4.18 7.36 -7.30
CA PRO A 18 -4.26 8.76 -7.73
C PRO A 18 -5.69 9.31 -7.79
N LEU A 19 -6.67 8.50 -8.23
CA LEU A 19 -8.08 8.90 -8.30
C LEU A 19 -8.66 9.12 -6.89
N LEU A 20 -8.33 8.24 -5.96
CA LEU A 20 -8.74 8.37 -4.55
C LEU A 20 -8.13 9.62 -3.91
N LEU A 21 -6.87 9.93 -4.25
CA LEU A 21 -6.18 11.12 -3.74
C LEU A 21 -6.78 12.41 -4.29
N GLN A 22 -7.03 12.47 -5.60
CA GLN A 22 -7.66 13.62 -6.28
C GLN A 22 -9.06 13.92 -5.72
N ASN A 23 -9.82 12.87 -5.41
CA ASN A 23 -11.15 12.99 -4.84
C ASN A 23 -11.15 13.12 -3.30
N THR A 24 -9.98 13.26 -2.67
CA THR A 24 -9.81 13.36 -1.20
C THR A 24 -10.45 12.21 -0.41
N LEU A 25 -10.62 11.04 -1.03
CA LEU A 25 -11.18 9.84 -0.41
C LEU A 25 -10.16 9.09 0.46
N VAL A 26 -8.88 9.31 0.19
CA VAL A 26 -7.77 8.80 1.00
C VAL A 26 -6.72 9.89 1.20
N VAL A 27 -5.98 9.77 2.31
CA VAL A 27 -4.81 10.60 2.60
C VAL A 27 -3.61 9.67 2.74
N PRO A 28 -2.43 10.01 2.14
CA PRO A 28 -1.21 9.26 2.35
C PRO A 28 -0.91 9.12 3.85
N CYS A 29 -0.44 7.96 4.26
CA CYS A 29 -0.16 7.61 5.65
C CYS A 29 1.34 7.31 5.80
N PRO A 30 2.19 8.32 6.07
CA PRO A 30 3.62 8.12 6.24
C PRO A 30 3.91 7.10 7.34
N ILE A 31 4.91 6.25 7.12
CA ILE A 31 5.39 5.30 8.11
C ILE A 31 6.89 5.52 8.34
N LYS A 32 7.36 5.10 9.52
CA LYS A 32 8.79 5.06 9.80
C LYS A 32 9.45 4.02 8.88
N PRO A 33 10.67 4.29 8.37
CA PRO A 33 11.45 3.28 7.69
C PRO A 33 11.61 2.02 8.55
N VAL A 34 11.55 0.86 7.91
CA VAL A 34 11.80 -0.42 8.58
C VAL A 34 13.31 -0.62 8.64
N GLU A 35 13.83 -0.95 9.82
CA GLU A 35 15.24 -1.28 10.01
C GLU A 35 15.47 -2.80 9.87
N PRO A 36 16.66 -3.25 9.45
CA PRO A 36 17.01 -4.66 9.45
C PRO A 36 16.94 -5.29 10.86
N PRO A 37 16.60 -6.59 10.97
CA PRO A 37 16.34 -7.53 9.88
C PRO A 37 14.96 -7.32 9.25
N TYR A 38 14.93 -7.27 7.91
CA TYR A 38 13.69 -7.01 7.19
C TYR A 38 12.70 -8.18 7.32
N PRO A 39 11.39 -7.88 7.42
CA PRO A 39 10.37 -8.93 7.47
C PRO A 39 10.30 -9.68 6.14
N ARG A 40 9.80 -10.92 6.19
CA ARG A 40 9.60 -11.75 4.99
C ARG A 40 8.69 -11.03 3.98
N GLY A 41 9.16 -10.92 2.73
CA GLY A 41 8.44 -10.24 1.66
C GLY A 41 8.69 -8.73 1.58
N TYR A 42 9.59 -8.18 2.40
CA TYR A 42 10.10 -6.83 2.24
C TYR A 42 11.04 -6.75 1.03
N ASP A 43 10.77 -5.82 0.13
CA ASP A 43 11.56 -5.55 -1.05
C ASP A 43 12.16 -4.14 -0.98
N VAL A 44 13.49 -4.06 -0.92
CA VAL A 44 14.25 -2.80 -0.84
C VAL A 44 14.14 -1.94 -2.10
N ASN A 45 13.72 -2.53 -3.22
CA ASN A 45 13.61 -1.85 -4.51
C ASN A 45 12.21 -1.30 -4.78
N VAL A 46 11.24 -1.62 -3.92
CA VAL A 46 9.83 -1.27 -4.13
C VAL A 46 9.39 -0.23 -3.12
N LYS A 47 8.63 0.76 -3.60
CA LYS A 47 8.07 1.84 -2.78
C LYS A 47 6.54 1.81 -2.79
N CYS A 48 5.94 2.28 -1.71
CA CYS A 48 4.49 2.42 -1.56
C CYS A 48 4.10 3.90 -1.46
N ASP A 49 3.44 4.44 -2.48
CA ASP A 49 3.04 5.85 -2.51
C ASP A 49 1.98 6.20 -1.45
N TYR A 50 1.14 5.23 -1.09
CA TYR A 50 0.20 5.39 0.02
C TYR A 50 0.94 5.64 1.35
N HIS A 51 2.16 5.14 1.48
CA HIS A 51 3.03 5.38 2.63
C HIS A 51 4.09 6.46 2.38
N ALA A 52 3.75 7.46 1.55
CA ALA A 52 4.64 8.56 1.20
C ALA A 52 6.01 8.08 0.64
N GLY A 53 5.99 7.01 -0.16
CA GLY A 53 7.18 6.46 -0.81
C GLY A 53 8.03 5.53 0.07
N ALA A 54 7.48 5.06 1.20
CA ALA A 54 8.18 4.11 2.07
C ALA A 54 8.56 2.83 1.30
N ILE A 55 9.76 2.33 1.57
CA ILE A 55 10.32 1.13 0.94
C ILE A 55 9.73 -0.13 1.59
N GLY A 56 9.56 -1.19 0.80
CA GLY A 56 9.28 -2.54 1.30
C GLY A 56 8.18 -3.27 0.54
N HIS A 57 7.15 -2.58 0.07
CA HIS A 57 6.06 -3.18 -0.68
C HIS A 57 5.45 -2.19 -1.68
N SER A 58 4.74 -2.69 -2.68
CA SER A 58 4.04 -1.87 -3.69
C SER A 58 2.63 -1.50 -3.23
N LEU A 59 1.99 -0.53 -3.91
CA LEU A 59 0.56 -0.24 -3.71
C LEU A 59 -0.33 -1.49 -3.86
N GLU A 60 -0.01 -2.38 -4.82
CA GLU A 60 -0.76 -3.63 -5.03
C GLU A 60 -0.71 -4.57 -3.82
N ASN A 61 0.34 -4.48 -3.02
CA ASN A 61 0.53 -5.27 -1.81
C ASN A 61 0.26 -4.48 -0.52
N CYS A 62 -0.17 -3.21 -0.64
CA CYS A 62 -0.41 -2.34 0.49
C CYS A 62 -1.72 -2.69 1.20
N LYS A 63 -1.64 -3.60 2.17
CA LYS A 63 -2.79 -4.01 2.97
C LYS A 63 -3.50 -2.85 3.66
N ALA A 64 -2.76 -1.84 4.10
CA ALA A 64 -3.33 -0.66 4.75
C ALA A 64 -4.23 0.15 3.79
N LEU A 65 -3.87 0.23 2.50
CA LEU A 65 -4.71 0.83 1.48
C LEU A 65 -5.93 -0.06 1.19
N LYS A 66 -5.74 -1.37 1.01
CA LYS A 66 -6.83 -2.33 0.74
C LYS A 66 -7.91 -2.38 1.83
N ILE A 67 -7.55 -2.05 3.07
CA ILE A 67 -8.52 -2.00 4.18
C ILE A 67 -9.35 -0.71 4.16
N LYS A 68 -8.82 0.37 3.58
CA LYS A 68 -9.50 1.66 3.50
C LYS A 68 -10.43 1.80 2.29
N VAL A 69 -10.16 1.05 1.23
CA VAL A 69 -10.92 1.01 -0.02
C VAL A 69 -11.94 -0.11 0.09
#